data_AF-A0A819PPE0-F1
#
_entry.id   AF-A0A819PPE0-F1
#
_cell.length_a   1.000
_cell.length_b   1.000
_cell.length_c   1.000
_cell.angle_alpha   90.00
_cell.angle_beta   90.00
_cell.angle_gamma   90.00
#
_symmetry.space_group_name_H-M   'P 1'
#
loop_
_entity.id
_entity.type
_entity.pdbx_description
1 polymer ?
#
loop_
_entity_poly.entity_id
_entity_poly.type
_entity_poly.pdbx_seq_one_letter_code
_entity_poly.pdbx_strand_id
1 'polypeptide(L)' 'NDRHSDSCAQTYNGAWWYNSCHDSNLNGGYLHGPHPNIYAAGVNWNTFRGIYYSLKMSEMKIRPVWFKP' A
#
# COMPACT_ATOMS: atom_id res chain seq x y z
N ASN A 1 4.95 9.68 10.45
CA ASN A 1 3.81 10.45 10.98
C ASN A 1 2.52 9.81 10.53
N ASP A 2 2.26 8.62 11.05
CA ASP A 2 0.93 8.01 11.08
C ASP A 2 0.14 8.55 12.30
N ARG A 3 -1.16 8.22 12.39
CA ARG A 3 -2.05 8.48 13.53
C ARG A 3 -2.34 7.19 14.30
N HIS A 4 -1.32 6.37 14.52
CA HIS A 4 -1.39 5.15 15.31
C HIS A 4 -0.47 5.27 16.54
N SER A 5 -0.68 4.43 17.56
CA SER A 5 0.21 4.39 18.74
C SER A 5 1.59 3.78 18.44
N ASP A 6 1.68 3.06 17.32
CA ASP A 6 2.86 2.33 16.85
C ASP A 6 3.30 2.85 15.47
N SER A 7 4.51 2.52 15.05
CA SER A 7 5.02 2.93 13.74
C SER A 7 4.47 2.07 12.61
N CYS A 8 3.44 2.54 11.90
CA CYS A 8 2.83 1.81 10.77
C CYS A 8 3.83 1.48 9.66
N ALA A 9 4.79 2.38 9.41
CA ALA A 9 5.82 2.17 8.40
C ALA A 9 6.76 1.00 8.75
N GLN A 10 7.01 0.76 10.04
CA GLN A 10 7.78 -0.39 10.51
C GLN A 10 6.92 -1.67 10.51
N THR A 11 5.68 -1.58 10.96
CA THR A 11 4.77 -2.75 11.06
C THR A 11 4.39 -3.31 9.70
N TYR A 12 4.07 -2.45 8.72
CA TYR A 12 3.52 -2.87 7.42
C TYR A 12 4.48 -2.74 6.25
N ASN A 13 5.73 -2.36 6.53
CA ASN A 13 6.82 -2.17 5.59
C ASN A 13 6.56 -1.08 4.53
N GLY A 14 7.56 -0.23 4.34
CA GLY A 14 7.54 0.80 3.30
C GLY A 14 6.93 2.12 3.77
N ALA A 15 7.36 3.21 3.13
CA ALA A 15 6.85 4.55 3.40
C ALA A 15 5.52 4.77 2.66
N TRP A 16 4.52 5.31 3.36
CA TRP A 16 3.22 5.63 2.80
C TRP A 16 2.57 6.80 3.53
N TRP A 17 1.50 7.35 2.97
CA TRP A 17 0.64 8.30 3.65
C TRP A 17 -0.30 7.57 4.63
N TYR A 18 0.27 7.10 5.73
CA TYR A 18 -0.45 6.38 6.77
C TYR A 18 -1.35 7.30 7.61
N ASN A 19 -2.55 6.84 7.96
CA ASN A 19 -3.44 7.42 8.98
C ASN A 19 -3.42 6.52 10.23
N SER A 20 -4.53 5.88 10.63
CA SER A 20 -4.49 4.70 11.50
C SER A 20 -3.99 3.49 10.70
N CYS A 21 -2.73 3.59 10.28
CA CYS A 21 -2.09 2.79 9.25
C CYS A 21 -2.74 2.95 7.87
N HIS A 22 -3.28 1.91 7.23
CA HIS A 22 -3.64 2.03 5.82
C HIS A 22 -4.76 1.10 5.35
N ASP A 23 -5.48 1.56 4.31
CA ASP A 23 -6.30 0.73 3.41
C ASP A 23 -5.57 0.37 2.11
N SER A 24 -4.44 1.01 1.85
CA SER A 24 -3.56 0.71 0.71
C SER A 24 -2.12 0.99 1.05
N ASN A 25 -1.21 0.20 0.49
CA ASN A 25 0.22 0.44 0.60
C ASN A 25 0.87 0.01 -0.71
N LEU A 26 1.02 0.93 -1.65
CA LEU A 26 1.65 0.63 -2.94
C LEU A 26 3.18 0.53 -2.85
N ASN A 27 3.74 0.84 -1.67
CA ASN A 27 5.16 0.78 -1.34
C ASN A 27 5.50 -0.35 -0.35
N GLY A 28 4.56 -1.28 -0.13
CA GLY A 28 4.74 -2.45 0.74
C GLY A 28 5.71 -3.48 0.14
N GLY A 29 5.93 -4.57 0.87
CA GLY A 29 6.78 -5.67 0.41
C GLY A 29 6.23 -6.33 -0.85
N TYR A 30 7.10 -6.74 -1.76
CA TYR A 30 6.68 -7.48 -2.94
C TYR A 30 6.57 -8.97 -2.62
N LEU A 31 5.33 -9.46 -2.40
CA LEU A 31 5.07 -10.82 -1.89
C LEU A 31 4.48 -11.79 -2.93
N HIS A 32 4.60 -11.47 -4.22
CA HIS A 32 4.25 -12.38 -5.33
C HIS A 32 2.80 -12.93 -5.32
N GLY A 33 1.81 -12.12 -4.90
CA GLY A 33 0.39 -12.52 -4.92
C GLY A 33 -0.17 -12.80 -3.53
N PRO A 34 -1.01 -13.84 -3.34
CA PRO A 34 -1.63 -14.14 -2.06
C PRO A 34 -0.61 -14.42 -0.94
N HIS A 35 -0.80 -13.83 0.24
CA HIS A 35 0.03 -14.01 1.43
C HIS A 35 -0.82 -14.13 2.71
N PRO A 36 -1.60 -15.21 2.87
CA PRO A 36 -2.62 -15.31 3.93
C PRO A 36 -2.05 -15.28 5.36
N ASN A 37 -0.77 -15.60 5.54
CA ASN A 37 -0.14 -15.71 6.86
C ASN A 37 0.50 -14.40 7.34
N ILE A 38 0.57 -13.36 6.50
CA ILE A 38 1.21 -12.09 6.85
C ILE A 38 0.23 -10.97 6.57
N TYR A 39 -0.24 -10.30 7.62
CA TYR A 39 -1.23 -9.24 7.53
C TYR A 39 -0.63 -7.98 6.87
N ALA A 40 -1.24 -7.52 5.78
CA ALA A 40 -1.02 -6.20 5.16
C ALA A 40 0.45 -5.80 4.88
N ALA A 41 1.35 -6.77 4.72
CA ALA A 41 2.78 -6.52 4.48
C ALA A 41 3.14 -6.36 2.98
N GLY A 42 2.18 -6.61 2.10
CA GLY A 42 2.36 -6.62 0.65
C GLY A 42 2.13 -5.27 -0.03
N VAL A 43 2.41 -5.17 -1.33
CA VAL A 43 1.89 -4.11 -2.20
C VAL A 43 0.37 -4.29 -2.32
N ASN A 44 -0.42 -3.65 -1.45
CA ASN A 44 -1.83 -4.01 -1.27
C ASN A 44 -2.80 -2.84 -1.47
N TRP A 45 -4.05 -3.18 -1.79
CA TRP A 45 -5.16 -2.24 -1.92
C TRP A 45 -6.46 -2.92 -1.50
N ASN A 46 -6.95 -2.59 -0.30
CA ASN A 46 -8.01 -3.29 0.39
C ASN A 46 -9.29 -3.42 -0.46
N THR A 47 -9.71 -2.32 -1.09
CA THR A 47 -10.93 -2.30 -1.92
C THR A 47 -10.79 -2.97 -3.30
N PHE A 48 -9.62 -3.52 -3.64
CA PHE A 48 -9.41 -4.23 -4.91
C PHE A 48 -9.17 -5.73 -4.72
N ARG A 49 -8.05 -6.13 -4.11
CA ARG A 49 -7.69 -7.55 -3.88
C ARG A 49 -7.54 -7.91 -2.41
N GLY A 50 -7.93 -6.99 -1.51
CA GLY A 50 -7.78 -7.15 -0.07
C GLY A 50 -6.34 -6.93 0.39
N ILE A 51 -6.18 -6.93 1.72
CA ILE A 51 -4.89 -6.70 2.40
C ILE A 51 -3.95 -7.90 2.39
N TYR A 52 -4.44 -9.11 2.05
CA TYR A 52 -3.66 -10.36 2.00
C TYR A 52 -3.18 -10.71 0.59
N TYR A 53 -3.19 -9.74 -0.32
CA TYR A 53 -2.74 -9.92 -1.69
C TYR A 53 -1.76 -8.81 -2.09
N SER A 54 -0.55 -9.22 -2.49
CA SER A 54 0.45 -8.31 -3.05
C SER A 54 0.27 -8.23 -4.57
N LEU A 55 -0.02 -7.03 -5.06
CA LEU A 55 -0.09 -6.72 -6.49
C LEU A 55 1.25 -6.99 -7.17
N LYS A 56 1.18 -7.47 -8.41
CA LYS A 56 2.36 -7.75 -9.24
C LYS A 56 3.05 -6.45 -9.70
N MET A 57 2.28 -5.38 -9.85
CA MET A 57 2.75 -4.08 -10.30
C MET A 57 1.88 -2.99 -9.68
N SER A 58 2.50 -1.89 -9.30
CA SER A 58 1.86 -0.63 -8.96
C SER A 58 2.53 0.47 -9.79
N GLU A 59 1.74 1.42 -10.28
CA GLU A 59 2.26 2.58 -10.99
C GLU A 59 1.41 3.80 -10.61
N MET A 60 2.05 4.82 -10.03
CA MET A 60 1.42 6.09 -9.71
C MET A 60 1.89 7.13 -10.72
N LYS A 61 0.95 7.70 -11.48
CA LYS A 61 1.20 8.75 -12.47
C LYS A 61 0.32 9.94 -12.17
N ILE A 62 0.88 11.13 -12.35
CA ILE A 62 0.12 12.38 -12.33
C ILE A 62 0.21 13.02 -13.72
N ARG A 63 -0.81 13.79 -14.07
CA ARG A 63 -0.83 14.58 -15.29
C ARG A 63 -1.35 15.98 -14.95
N PRO A 64 -0.75 17.05 -15.49
CA PRO A 64 -1.27 18.40 -15.27
C PRO A 64 -2.73 18.50 -15.70
N VAL A 65 -3.54 19.21 -14.92
CA VAL A 65 -4.97 19.36 -15.20
C VAL A 65 -5.24 20.10 -16.52
N TRP A 66 -4.28 20.91 -16.98
CA TRP A 66 -4.35 21.68 -18.22
C TRP A 66 -3.75 20.96 -19.44
N PHE A 67 -3.26 19.73 -19.30
CA PHE A 67 -2.73 18.97 -20.43
C PHE A 67 -3.83 18.73 -21.47
N LYS A 68 -3.58 19.13 -22.72
CA LYS A 68 -4.37 18.73 -23.88
C LYS A 68 -3.56 17.72 -24.70
N PRO A 69 -4.16 16.58 -25.09
CA PRO A 69 -3.50 15.53 -25.87
C PRO A 69 -2.95 16.01 -27.22
#